data_AF-A0A940QBK7-F1
#
_entry.id   AF-A0A940QBK7-F1
#
_cell.length_a   1.000
_cell.length_b   1.000
_cell.length_c   1.000
_cell.angle_alpha   90.00
_cell.angle_beta   90.00
_cell.angle_gamma   90.00
#
_symmetry.space_group_name_H-M   'P 1'
#
loop_
_entity.id
_entity.type
_entity.pdbx_description
1 polymer ?
#
loop_
_entity_poly.entity_id
_entity_poly.type
_entity_poly.pdbx_seq_one_letter_code
_entity_poly.pdbx_strand_id
1 'polypeptide(L)'
;MNLYDVALLFKQQLLDKFYIINTESNILYIRTFPRNLLHLTGMQRTKELHKVKNLTVFYNDCIKQKYLKDTLKYTYQNFKDRNLVDMKISNFDKIQTAILNAPILYYTKDKNNNLGTAISVSFMIKNNNKFLTVVFKQDKETGYYVPTSIQLDQNLTYGVIPTAYKQEQITSVQMLEYSSPVVRNIIRSSR
;
A
#
# COMPACT_ATOMS: atom_id res chain seq x y z
N MET A 1 18.96 8.98 2.09
CA MET A 1 18.30 7.89 1.37
C MET A 1 17.92 8.39 -0.02
N ASN A 2 18.43 7.76 -1.07
CA ASN A 2 18.07 8.03 -2.46
C ASN A 2 16.87 7.16 -2.88
N LEU A 3 16.29 7.35 -4.06
CA LEU A 3 15.13 6.53 -4.48
C LEU A 3 15.45 5.09 -4.82
N TYR A 4 16.69 4.78 -5.19
CA TYR A 4 17.11 3.38 -5.31
C TYR A 4 16.94 2.66 -3.97
N ASP A 5 17.40 3.27 -2.88
CA ASP A 5 17.24 2.72 -1.53
C ASP A 5 15.75 2.52 -1.20
N VAL A 6 14.90 3.50 -1.51
CA VAL A 6 13.44 3.42 -1.28
C VAL A 6 12.78 2.33 -2.12
N ALA A 7 13.14 2.23 -3.41
CA ALA A 7 12.62 1.20 -4.30
C ALA A 7 13.08 -0.19 -3.86
N LEU A 8 14.29 -0.33 -3.34
CA LEU A 8 14.80 -1.58 -2.79
C LEU A 8 14.04 -1.99 -1.52
N LEU A 9 13.79 -1.05 -0.60
CA LEU A 9 12.95 -1.28 0.58
C LEU A 9 11.54 -1.74 0.17
N PHE A 10 10.92 -1.03 -0.78
CA PHE A 10 9.61 -1.42 -1.32
C PHE A 10 9.64 -2.81 -1.98
N LYS A 11 10.72 -3.13 -2.71
CA LYS A 11 10.92 -4.45 -3.31
C LYS A 11 10.91 -5.56 -2.28
N GLN A 12 11.70 -5.39 -1.23
CA GLN A 12 11.89 -6.40 -0.20
C GLN A 12 10.60 -6.65 0.58
N GLN A 13 9.84 -5.59 0.84
CA GLN A 13 8.74 -5.64 1.80
C GLN A 13 7.36 -5.78 1.16
N LEU A 14 7.16 -5.27 -0.06
CA LEU A 14 5.84 -5.22 -0.67
C LEU A 14 5.77 -5.65 -2.13
N LEU A 15 6.83 -5.70 -2.93
CA LEU A 15 6.64 -5.96 -4.37
C LEU A 15 6.08 -7.37 -4.67
N ASP A 16 5.04 -7.40 -5.52
CA ASP A 16 4.45 -8.61 -6.13
C ASP A 16 4.07 -9.70 -5.12
N LYS A 17 3.67 -9.28 -3.92
CA LYS A 17 3.13 -10.14 -2.88
C LYS A 17 1.63 -10.31 -3.10
N PHE A 18 1.18 -11.53 -2.88
CA PHE A 18 -0.23 -11.86 -2.79
C PHE A 18 -0.56 -12.13 -1.34
N TYR A 19 -1.66 -11.57 -0.87
CA TYR A 19 -2.21 -11.92 0.44
C TYR A 19 -3.63 -12.42 0.27
N ILE A 20 -3.95 -13.47 1.02
CA ILE A 20 -5.33 -13.86 1.29
C ILE A 20 -5.63 -13.38 2.70
N ILE A 21 -6.61 -12.49 2.83
CA ILE A 21 -7.19 -12.13 4.12
C ILE A 21 -8.51 -12.88 4.23
N ASN A 22 -8.59 -13.77 5.21
CA ASN A 22 -9.86 -14.38 5.59
C ASN A 22 -10.46 -13.57 6.73
N THR A 23 -11.74 -13.24 6.58
CA THR A 23 -12.56 -12.68 7.65
C THR A 23 -13.61 -13.71 8.05
N GLU A 24 -14.47 -13.37 8.99
CA GLU A 24 -15.59 -14.24 9.39
C GLU A 24 -16.55 -14.55 8.24
N SER A 25 -16.67 -13.62 7.26
CA SER A 25 -17.68 -13.74 6.20
C SER A 25 -17.13 -13.68 4.77
N ASN A 26 -15.86 -13.33 4.58
CA ASN A 26 -15.27 -13.08 3.26
C ASN A 26 -13.84 -13.59 3.13
N ILE A 27 -13.44 -13.79 1.87
CA ILE A 27 -12.06 -14.03 1.47
C ILE A 27 -11.64 -12.89 0.55
N LEU A 28 -10.58 -12.18 0.90
CA LEU A 28 -10.09 -11.03 0.16
C LEU A 28 -8.72 -11.32 -0.43
N TYR A 29 -8.61 -11.09 -1.72
CA TYR A 29 -7.37 -11.24 -2.46
C TYR A 29 -6.70 -9.88 -2.59
N ILE A 30 -5.58 -9.70 -1.89
CA ILE A 30 -4.78 -8.49 -1.98
C ILE A 30 -3.57 -8.76 -2.87
N ARG A 31 -3.31 -7.82 -3.79
CA ARG A 31 -2.12 -7.85 -4.63
C ARG A 31 -1.38 -6.52 -4.56
N THR A 32 -0.12 -6.58 -4.20
CA THR A 32 0.78 -5.44 -4.23
C THR A 32 1.49 -5.36 -5.58
N PHE A 33 1.70 -4.15 -6.09
CA PHE A 33 2.30 -3.92 -7.40
C PHE A 33 3.30 -2.77 -7.37
N PRO A 34 4.30 -2.79 -8.27
CA PRO A 34 5.24 -1.67 -8.41
C PRO A 34 4.56 -0.37 -8.84
N ARG A 35 3.42 -0.44 -9.54
CA ARG A 35 2.65 0.73 -9.97
C ARG A 35 2.21 1.64 -8.81
N ASN A 36 2.15 1.12 -7.58
CA ASN A 36 1.74 1.91 -6.42
C ASN A 36 2.89 2.53 -5.64
N LEU A 37 4.15 2.29 -6.07
CA LEU A 37 5.35 2.76 -5.39
C LEU A 37 5.23 4.23 -4.99
N LEU A 38 4.90 5.12 -5.95
CA LEU A 38 4.84 6.55 -5.68
C LEU A 38 3.82 6.87 -4.60
N HIS A 39 2.57 6.42 -4.76
CA HIS A 39 1.49 6.71 -3.81
C HIS A 39 1.77 6.19 -2.41
N LEU A 40 2.34 5.00 -2.32
CA LEU A 40 2.66 4.37 -1.04
C LEU A 40 3.83 5.07 -0.36
N THR A 41 4.84 5.50 -1.11
CA THR A 41 6.02 6.22 -0.59
C THR A 41 5.76 7.71 -0.39
N GLY A 42 4.68 8.24 -0.98
CA GLY A 42 4.42 9.68 -1.05
C GLY A 42 5.28 10.41 -2.09
N MET A 43 6.12 9.68 -2.84
CA MET A 43 7.09 10.27 -3.77
C MET A 43 6.43 11.09 -4.88
N GLN A 44 5.14 10.89 -5.20
CA GLN A 44 4.41 11.75 -6.16
C GLN A 44 4.40 13.24 -5.79
N ARG A 45 4.72 13.60 -4.54
CA ARG A 45 4.80 14.99 -4.05
C ARG A 45 6.13 15.69 -4.40
N THR A 46 7.03 14.94 -4.99
CA THR A 46 8.36 15.38 -5.38
C THR A 46 8.27 16.13 -6.71
N LYS A 47 8.94 17.28 -6.82
CA LYS A 47 8.80 18.16 -7.99
C LYS A 47 9.26 17.49 -9.28
N GLU A 48 10.24 16.60 -9.22
CA GLU A 48 10.88 16.00 -10.38
C GLU A 48 10.07 14.85 -11.01
N LEU A 49 9.06 14.32 -10.31
CA LEU A 49 8.36 13.09 -10.71
C LEU A 49 7.13 13.31 -11.63
N HIS A 50 6.81 14.56 -11.96
CA HIS A 50 5.70 14.89 -12.87
C HIS A 50 5.86 14.32 -14.30
N LYS A 51 7.07 13.88 -14.67
CA LYS A 51 7.37 13.33 -16.01
C LYS A 51 7.28 11.80 -16.10
N VAL A 52 6.96 11.12 -15.00
CA VAL A 52 6.95 9.64 -15.00
C VAL A 52 5.74 9.11 -15.77
N LYS A 53 5.98 8.65 -17.00
CA LYS A 53 4.93 8.08 -17.87
C LYS A 53 4.57 6.64 -17.52
N ASN A 54 5.52 5.86 -17.04
CA ASN A 54 5.31 4.44 -16.71
C ASN A 54 5.96 4.10 -15.36
N LEU A 55 5.12 3.85 -14.37
CA LEU A 55 5.52 3.59 -12.98
C LEU A 55 6.26 2.26 -12.81
N THR A 56 5.87 1.23 -13.56
CA THR A 56 6.51 -0.08 -13.53
C THR A 56 7.93 -0.01 -14.09
N VAL A 57 8.11 0.67 -15.22
CA VAL A 57 9.44 0.89 -15.82
C VAL A 57 10.30 1.73 -14.89
N PHE A 58 9.77 2.84 -14.39
CA PHE A 58 10.45 3.71 -13.44
C PHE A 58 10.95 2.96 -12.21
N TYR A 59 10.09 2.17 -11.58
CA TYR A 59 10.46 1.38 -10.42
C TYR A 59 11.57 0.35 -10.73
N ASN A 60 11.45 -0.37 -11.85
CA ASN A 60 12.46 -1.35 -12.26
C ASN A 60 13.81 -0.69 -12.56
N ASP A 61 13.78 0.48 -13.19
CA ASP A 61 14.97 1.25 -13.49
C ASP A 61 15.60 1.85 -12.23
N CYS A 62 14.79 2.21 -11.22
CA CYS A 62 15.29 2.54 -9.88
C CYS A 62 16.06 1.37 -9.29
N ILE A 63 15.48 0.15 -9.24
CA ILE A 63 16.16 -1.06 -8.74
C ILE A 63 17.44 -1.36 -9.51
N LYS A 64 17.45 -1.11 -10.82
CA LYS A 64 18.61 -1.32 -11.70
C LYS A 64 19.63 -0.17 -11.64
N GLN A 65 19.47 0.77 -10.70
CA GLN A 65 20.32 1.95 -10.50
C GLN A 65 20.40 2.92 -11.69
N LYS A 66 19.52 2.82 -12.69
CA LYS A 66 19.57 3.69 -13.87
C LYS A 66 19.27 5.15 -13.54
N TYR A 67 18.42 5.39 -12.55
CA TYR A 67 18.06 6.73 -12.08
C TYR A 67 18.85 7.18 -10.84
N LEU A 68 19.88 6.41 -10.42
CA LEU A 68 20.65 6.71 -9.21
C LEU A 68 21.37 8.06 -9.33
N LYS A 69 21.89 8.40 -10.51
CA LYS A 69 22.58 9.69 -10.78
C LYS A 69 21.61 10.82 -11.14
N ASP A 70 20.50 10.49 -11.78
CA ASP A 70 19.53 11.47 -12.30
C ASP A 70 18.56 12.01 -11.23
N THR A 71 18.57 11.45 -10.02
CA THR A 71 17.56 11.77 -8.99
C THR A 71 18.13 12.16 -7.62
N LEU A 72 19.41 12.50 -7.53
CA LEU A 72 20.01 12.89 -6.26
C LEU A 72 19.63 14.34 -5.87
N LYS A 73 18.95 14.42 -4.72
CA LYS A 73 18.23 15.56 -4.11
C LYS A 73 16.87 15.84 -4.74
N TYR A 74 15.90 15.01 -4.39
CA TYR A 74 14.49 15.33 -4.51
C TYR A 74 14.16 16.66 -3.85
N THR A 75 13.52 17.54 -4.61
CA THR A 75 12.99 18.77 -4.06
C THR A 75 11.49 18.62 -3.83
N TYR A 76 11.06 19.06 -2.66
CA TYR A 76 9.66 19.04 -2.27
C TYR A 76 9.06 20.42 -2.49
N GLN A 77 7.76 20.48 -2.75
CA GLN A 77 7.06 21.76 -2.82
C GLN A 77 7.11 22.51 -1.50
N ASN A 78 7.06 21.79 -0.38
CA ASN A 78 7.14 22.34 0.97
C ASN A 78 7.71 21.31 1.97
N PHE A 79 8.01 21.78 3.18
CA PHE A 79 8.55 20.93 4.26
C PHE A 79 7.59 19.84 4.72
N LYS A 80 6.27 20.09 4.67
CA LYS A 80 5.26 19.10 5.07
C LYS A 80 5.26 17.89 4.13
N ASP A 81 5.40 18.11 2.83
CA ASP A 81 5.49 17.04 1.84
C ASP A 81 6.74 16.19 2.04
N ARG A 82 7.88 16.83 2.31
CA ARG A 82 9.13 16.13 2.65
C ARG A 82 8.95 15.24 3.87
N ASN A 83 8.44 15.80 4.97
CA ASN A 83 8.22 15.04 6.21
C ASN A 83 7.26 13.87 6.01
N LEU A 84 6.21 14.05 5.21
CA LEU A 84 5.27 12.99 4.91
C LEU A 84 5.93 11.84 4.14
N VAL A 85 6.80 12.15 3.18
CA VAL A 85 7.56 11.15 2.43
C VAL A 85 8.56 10.43 3.33
N ASP A 86 9.39 11.17 4.07
CA ASP A 86 10.36 10.59 5.01
C ASP A 86 9.66 9.70 6.06
N MET A 87 8.51 10.14 6.56
CA MET A 87 7.70 9.40 7.52
C MET A 87 7.10 8.13 6.91
N LYS A 88 6.54 8.17 5.70
CA LYS A 88 6.04 6.97 5.01
C LYS A 88 7.17 5.99 4.77
N ILE A 89 8.33 6.50 4.34
CA ILE A 89 9.44 5.62 4.01
C ILE A 89 9.98 4.90 5.24
N SER A 90 10.15 5.62 6.35
CA SER A 90 10.62 5.08 7.62
C SER A 90 9.65 4.12 8.33
N ASN A 91 8.45 3.91 7.78
CA ASN A 91 7.47 2.95 8.30
C ASN A 91 7.09 1.86 7.29
N PHE A 92 7.81 1.72 6.16
CA PHE A 92 7.47 0.68 5.17
C PHE A 92 7.58 -0.74 5.72
N ASP A 93 8.59 -0.97 6.54
CA ASP A 93 8.87 -2.24 7.22
C ASP A 93 7.67 -2.69 8.07
N LYS A 94 6.93 -1.72 8.59
CA LYS A 94 5.74 -1.96 9.40
C LYS A 94 4.50 -2.27 8.57
N ILE A 95 4.45 -1.90 7.29
CA ILE A 95 3.26 -2.13 6.45
C ILE A 95 3.03 -3.62 6.26
N GLN A 96 4.05 -4.37 5.84
CA GLN A 96 3.92 -5.81 5.64
C GLN A 96 3.56 -6.50 6.96
N THR A 97 4.32 -6.19 8.01
CA THR A 97 4.09 -6.70 9.37
C THR A 97 2.65 -6.47 9.80
N ALA A 98 2.10 -5.32 9.47
CA ALA A 98 0.77 -4.99 9.90
C ALA A 98 -0.35 -5.52 9.03
N ILE A 99 -0.14 -5.70 7.72
CA ILE A 99 -1.08 -6.48 6.92
C ILE A 99 -1.24 -7.87 7.53
N LEU A 100 -0.14 -8.49 7.97
CA LEU A 100 -0.15 -9.82 8.58
C LEU A 100 -0.76 -9.87 9.99
N ASN A 101 -0.65 -8.79 10.76
CA ASN A 101 -1.06 -8.75 12.18
C ASN A 101 -2.31 -7.88 12.43
N ALA A 102 -3.00 -7.43 11.39
CA ALA A 102 -4.19 -6.61 11.57
C ALA A 102 -5.33 -7.43 12.16
N PRO A 103 -5.96 -6.99 13.25
CA PRO A 103 -7.06 -7.73 13.87
C PRO A 103 -8.41 -7.44 13.20
N ILE A 104 -8.57 -6.24 12.63
CA ILE A 104 -9.85 -5.74 12.12
C ILE A 104 -9.65 -5.19 10.71
N LEU A 105 -10.59 -5.53 9.84
CA LEU A 105 -10.77 -4.96 8.53
C LEU A 105 -11.93 -3.98 8.54
N TYR A 106 -11.74 -2.80 7.95
CA TYR A 106 -12.79 -1.80 7.78
C TYR A 106 -13.18 -1.69 6.31
N TYR A 107 -14.47 -1.86 6.02
CA TYR A 107 -15.02 -1.59 4.70
C TYR A 107 -15.43 -0.14 4.60
N THR A 108 -14.85 0.55 3.62
CA THR A 108 -15.01 1.99 3.43
C THR A 108 -15.67 2.29 2.10
N LYS A 109 -16.32 3.46 2.01
CA LYS A 109 -16.82 3.96 0.72
C LYS A 109 -15.67 4.60 -0.06
N ASP A 110 -15.69 4.47 -1.38
CA ASP A 110 -14.81 5.31 -2.21
C ASP A 110 -15.28 6.78 -2.22
N LYS A 111 -14.51 7.65 -2.90
CA LYS A 111 -14.82 9.08 -3.04
C LYS A 111 -16.16 9.36 -3.72
N ASN A 112 -16.74 8.37 -4.40
CA ASN A 112 -18.01 8.44 -5.10
C ASN A 112 -19.13 7.72 -4.34
N ASN A 113 -18.93 7.41 -3.04
CA ASN A 113 -19.86 6.68 -2.20
C ASN A 113 -20.19 5.25 -2.64
N ASN A 114 -19.41 4.65 -3.55
CA ASN A 114 -19.63 3.25 -3.91
C ASN A 114 -19.22 2.36 -2.73
N LEU A 115 -20.16 1.54 -2.27
CA LEU A 115 -19.93 0.53 -1.24
C LEU A 115 -19.02 -0.58 -1.80
N GLY A 116 -18.11 -1.08 -0.99
CA GLY A 116 -17.32 -2.28 -1.28
C GLY A 116 -16.13 -2.12 -2.22
N THR A 117 -15.87 -0.93 -2.77
CA THR A 117 -14.73 -0.72 -3.69
C THR A 117 -13.43 -0.35 -2.97
N ALA A 118 -13.49 -0.09 -1.66
CA ALA A 118 -12.31 0.19 -0.85
C ALA A 118 -12.39 -0.47 0.54
N ILE A 119 -11.31 -1.13 0.93
CA ILE A 119 -11.11 -1.64 2.29
C ILE A 119 -9.91 -0.95 2.91
N SER A 120 -9.95 -0.79 4.22
CA SER A 120 -8.89 -0.17 4.99
C SER A 120 -8.49 -1.10 6.12
N VAL A 121 -7.18 -1.27 6.26
CA VAL A 121 -6.59 -2.02 7.37
C VAL A 121 -5.83 -1.01 8.21
N SER A 122 -6.26 -0.82 9.46
CA SER A 122 -5.63 0.10 10.41
C SER A 122 -4.91 -0.68 11.51
N PHE A 123 -3.77 -0.17 11.95
CA PHE A 123 -2.97 -0.82 12.98
C PHE A 123 -2.16 0.18 13.78
N MET A 124 -1.94 -0.13 15.05
CA MET A 124 -1.21 0.76 15.97
C MET A 124 0.31 0.69 15.70
N ILE A 125 0.94 1.84 15.47
CA ILE A 125 2.39 2.02 15.39
C ILE A 125 2.91 2.47 16.76
N LYS A 126 3.42 1.50 17.54
CA LYS A 126 4.03 1.69 18.87
C LYS A 126 3.07 2.25 19.93
N ASN A 127 3.47 2.17 21.20
CA ASN A 127 2.76 2.57 22.42
C ASN A 127 2.30 4.05 22.51
N ASN A 128 2.28 4.80 21.41
CA ASN A 128 1.99 6.24 21.36
C ASN A 128 0.65 6.55 20.66
N ASN A 129 -0.31 5.61 20.61
CA ASN A 129 -1.63 5.77 19.97
C ASN A 129 -1.60 6.22 18.50
N LYS A 130 -0.47 6.09 17.81
CA LYS A 130 -0.38 6.37 16.37
C LYS A 130 -0.86 5.17 15.60
N PHE A 131 -1.58 5.37 14.51
CA PHE A 131 -2.04 4.28 13.65
C PHE A 131 -1.49 4.47 12.25
N LEU A 132 -1.11 3.37 11.59
CA LEU A 132 -0.95 3.35 10.15
C LEU A 132 -2.23 2.74 9.58
N THR A 133 -2.74 3.34 8.52
CA THR A 133 -3.88 2.82 7.78
C THR A 133 -3.47 2.59 6.35
N VAL A 134 -3.66 1.37 5.85
CA VAL A 134 -3.43 1.03 4.44
C VAL A 134 -4.79 0.89 3.77
N VAL A 135 -5.02 1.69 2.73
CA VAL A 135 -6.25 1.64 1.95
C VAL A 135 -6.02 0.84 0.69
N PHE A 136 -6.82 -0.20 0.52
CA PHE A 136 -6.84 -1.01 -0.68
C PHE A 136 -8.10 -0.71 -1.48
N LYS A 137 -7.95 -0.57 -2.80
CA LYS A 137 -9.09 -0.44 -3.72
C LYS A 137 -9.23 -1.69 -4.54
N GLN A 138 -10.47 -2.10 -4.77
CA GLN A 138 -10.77 -3.18 -5.67
C GLN A 138 -10.49 -2.75 -7.11
N ASP A 139 -9.63 -3.49 -7.79
CA ASP A 139 -9.39 -3.40 -9.21
C ASP A 139 -10.59 -4.02 -9.94
N LYS A 140 -11.26 -3.25 -10.80
CA LYS A 140 -12.54 -3.65 -11.41
C LYS A 140 -12.39 -4.81 -12.39
N GLU A 141 -11.23 -4.93 -13.02
CA GLU A 141 -10.98 -5.97 -14.02
C GLU A 141 -10.63 -7.28 -13.34
N THR A 142 -9.82 -7.23 -12.29
CA THR A 142 -9.27 -8.43 -11.65
C THR A 142 -9.95 -8.84 -10.35
N GLY A 143 -10.77 -7.98 -9.76
CA GLY A 143 -11.39 -8.19 -8.46
C GLY A 143 -10.43 -8.10 -7.26
N TYR A 144 -9.13 -7.87 -7.49
CA TYR A 144 -8.13 -7.77 -6.42
C TYR A 144 -8.19 -6.46 -5.69
N TYR A 145 -7.91 -6.51 -4.39
CA TYR A 145 -7.64 -5.33 -3.59
C TYR A 145 -6.18 -4.92 -3.74
N VAL A 146 -5.96 -3.69 -4.17
CA VAL A 146 -4.64 -3.15 -4.46
C VAL A 146 -4.37 -1.98 -3.52
N PRO A 147 -3.23 -1.93 -2.80
CA PRO A 147 -2.95 -0.83 -1.89
C PRO A 147 -2.75 0.45 -2.70
N THR A 148 -3.52 1.48 -2.38
CA THR A 148 -3.52 2.76 -3.10
C THR A 148 -3.07 3.92 -2.24
N SER A 149 -3.16 3.80 -0.91
CA SER A 149 -2.65 4.81 -0.02
C SER A 149 -2.23 4.21 1.32
N ILE A 150 -1.33 4.93 1.98
CA ILE A 150 -0.95 4.73 3.38
C ILE A 150 -1.17 6.05 4.08
N GLN A 151 -1.83 6.03 5.21
CA GLN A 151 -2.12 7.17 6.08
C GLN A 151 -1.57 6.88 7.47
N LEU A 152 -1.21 7.94 8.18
CA LEU A 152 -0.62 7.86 9.51
C LEU A 152 -1.40 8.81 10.40
N ASP A 153 -2.16 8.24 11.32
CA ASP A 153 -3.16 8.92 12.12
C ASP A 153 -2.66 9.02 13.57
N GLN A 154 -2.93 10.15 14.22
CA GLN A 154 -2.44 10.41 15.59
C GLN A 154 -3.34 9.82 16.69
N ASN A 155 -4.42 9.12 16.35
CA ASN A 155 -5.31 8.34 17.22
C ASN A 155 -6.16 7.37 16.36
N LEU A 156 -6.85 6.39 16.98
CA LEU A 156 -7.88 5.54 16.30
C LEU A 156 -8.96 6.39 15.62
N THR A 157 -9.22 7.56 16.20
CA THR A 157 -10.12 8.58 15.68
C THR A 157 -9.43 9.41 14.59
N TYR A 158 -9.27 8.85 13.39
CA TYR A 158 -9.35 9.65 12.17
C TYR A 158 -9.80 8.84 10.94
N GLY A 159 -10.69 9.46 10.16
CA GLY A 159 -11.02 9.12 8.77
C GLY A 159 -11.76 7.81 8.54
N VAL A 160 -11.12 6.67 8.80
CA VAL A 160 -11.61 5.36 8.34
C VAL A 160 -12.74 4.83 9.21
N ILE A 161 -12.63 4.83 10.54
CA ILE A 161 -13.69 4.29 11.41
C ILE A 161 -15.02 5.04 11.23
N PRO A 162 -15.06 6.40 11.21
CA PRO A 162 -16.32 7.11 10.99
C PRO A 162 -16.88 6.94 9.57
N THR A 163 -16.05 6.61 8.58
CA THR A 163 -16.47 6.40 7.18
C THR A 163 -16.66 4.92 6.84
N ALA A 164 -16.32 4.02 7.76
CA ALA A 164 -16.50 2.60 7.60
C ALA A 164 -17.98 2.27 7.78
N TYR A 165 -18.55 1.56 6.81
CA TYR A 165 -19.93 1.09 6.89
C TYR A 165 -20.03 -0.33 7.44
N LYS A 166 -18.89 -1.05 7.49
CA LYS A 166 -18.77 -2.39 8.06
C LYS A 166 -17.38 -2.59 8.63
N GLN A 167 -17.28 -3.35 9.71
CA GLN A 167 -16.02 -3.88 10.25
C GLN A 167 -16.13 -5.40 10.36
N GLU A 168 -15.02 -6.11 10.14
CA GLU A 168 -14.94 -7.56 10.30
C GLU A 168 -13.65 -7.96 11.00
N GLN A 169 -13.72 -9.00 11.84
CA GLN A 169 -12.50 -9.59 12.38
C GLN A 169 -11.77 -10.35 11.27
N ILE A 170 -10.45 -10.16 11.27
CA ILE A 170 -9.55 -10.93 10.42
C ILE A 170 -9.22 -12.22 11.17
N THR A 171 -9.61 -13.36 10.59
CA THR A 171 -9.38 -14.68 11.19
C THR A 171 -8.02 -15.24 10.81
N SER A 172 -7.51 -14.91 9.62
CA SER A 172 -6.14 -15.22 9.21
C SER A 172 -5.68 -14.37 8.04
N VAL A 173 -4.37 -14.15 7.96
CA VAL A 173 -3.71 -13.54 6.80
C VAL A 173 -2.61 -14.47 6.33
N GLN A 174 -2.64 -14.82 5.05
CA GLN A 174 -1.64 -15.69 4.42
C GLN A 174 -0.97 -14.94 3.28
N MET A 175 0.36 -14.88 3.31
CA MET A 175 1.15 -14.40 2.17
C MET A 175 1.42 -15.57 1.23
N LEU A 176 1.12 -15.38 -0.06
CA LEU A 176 1.37 -16.37 -1.10
C LEU A 176 2.55 -15.96 -1.96
N GLU A 177 3.39 -16.92 -2.29
CA GLU A 177 4.39 -16.75 -3.34
C GLU A 177 3.73 -16.69 -4.72
N TYR A 178 4.28 -15.89 -5.62
CA TYR A 178 3.79 -15.75 -6.99
C TYR A 178 3.78 -17.08 -7.77
N SER A 179 4.67 -17.99 -7.39
CA SER A 179 4.79 -19.36 -7.93
C SER A 179 3.63 -20.28 -7.53
N SER A 180 2.86 -19.92 -6.50
CA SER A 180 1.80 -20.78 -5.93
C SER A 180 0.71 -21.11 -6.96
N PRO A 181 0.27 -22.38 -7.06
CA PRO A 181 -0.85 -22.79 -7.92
C PRO A 181 -2.13 -22.00 -7.65
N VAL A 182 -2.36 -21.62 -6.39
CA VAL A 182 -3.51 -20.82 -5.96
C VAL A 182 -3.47 -19.45 -6.62
N VAL A 183 -2.31 -18.78 -6.59
CA VAL A 183 -2.10 -17.48 -7.25
C VAL A 183 -2.29 -17.60 -8.76
N ARG A 184 -1.79 -18.67 -9.39
CA ARG A 184 -1.96 -18.89 -10.84
C ARG A 184 -3.43 -19.08 -11.22
N ASN A 185 -4.20 -19.81 -10.43
CA ASN A 185 -5.63 -20.03 -10.67
C ASN A 185 -6.43 -18.74 -10.46
N ILE A 186 -6.12 -17.99 -9.40
CA ILE A 186 -6.70 -16.68 -9.15
C ILE A 186 -6.39 -15.71 -10.30
N ILE A 187 -5.16 -15.68 -10.82
CA ILE A 187 -4.80 -14.85 -11.99
C ILE A 187 -5.55 -15.27 -13.25
N ARG A 188 -5.75 -16.57 -13.46
CA ARG A 188 -6.44 -17.11 -14.64
C ARG A 188 -7.94 -16.84 -14.63
N SER A 189 -8.60 -16.84 -13.47
CA SER A 189 -10.03 -16.53 -13.35
C SER A 189 -10.35 -15.03 -13.44
N SER A 190 -9.33 -14.18 -13.48
CA SER A 190 -9.42 -12.71 -13.47
C SER A 190 -9.09 -12.07 -14.83
N ARG A 191 -8.98 -12.89 -15.88
CA ARG A 191 -8.79 -12.51 -17.28
C ARG A 191 -10.00 -12.96 -18.08
#